data_AF-A0A383CEU1-F1
#
_entry.id   AF-A0A383CEU1-F1
#
_cell.length_a   1.000
_cell.length_b   1.000
_cell.length_c   1.000
_cell.angle_alpha   90.00
_cell.angle_beta   90.00
_cell.angle_gamma   90.00
#
_symmetry.space_group_name_H-M   'P 1'
#
loop_
_entity.id
_entity.type
_entity.pdbx_description
1 polymer ?
#
loop_
_entity_poly.entity_id
_entity_poly.type
_entity_poly.pdbx_seq_one_letter_code
_entity_poly.pdbx_strand_id
1 'polypeptide(L)' 'VSAAPAITPELIEEHGITPEEYERVQSILERAPNYTELGIFSVMWSEHCSYKNTRALL' A
#
# COMPACT_ATOMS: atom_id res chain seq x y z
N VAL A 1 15.51 11.38 16.60
CA VAL A 1 15.85 10.02 16.10
C VAL A 1 14.60 9.47 15.43
N SER A 2 14.47 9.61 14.11
CA SER A 2 13.33 9.08 13.37
C SER A 2 13.55 7.60 13.12
N ALA A 3 13.21 6.76 14.09
CA ALA A 3 13.07 5.33 13.86
C ALA A 3 11.68 5.13 13.24
N ALA A 4 11.64 4.94 11.91
CA ALA A 4 10.42 4.47 11.28
C ALA A 4 10.09 3.07 11.84
N PRO A 5 8.82 2.77 12.15
CA PRO A 5 8.45 1.43 12.59
C PRO A 5 8.81 0.41 11.51
N ALA A 6 9.25 -0.78 11.94
CA ALA A 6 9.52 -1.88 11.02
C ALA A 6 8.23 -2.22 10.27
N ILE A 7 8.32 -2.37 8.94
CA ILE A 7 7.19 -2.83 8.12
C ILE A 7 6.91 -4.29 8.50
N THR A 8 5.87 -4.51 9.31
CA THR A 8 5.35 -5.84 9.61
C THR A 8 4.17 -6.16 8.70
N PRO A 9 3.90 -7.44 8.38
CA PRO A 9 2.73 -7.83 7.60
C PRO A 9 1.41 -7.33 8.24
N GLU A 10 1.31 -7.33 9.57
CA GLU A 10 0.16 -6.77 10.29
C GLU A 10 -0.05 -5.28 9.98
N LEU A 11 1.03 -4.50 9.89
CA LEU A 11 0.97 -3.08 9.54
C LEU A 11 0.51 -2.88 8.09
N ILE A 12 0.96 -3.74 7.16
CA ILE A 12 0.53 -3.70 5.76
C ILE A 12 -0.98 -3.96 5.67
N GLU A 13 -1.49 -4.93 6.43
CA GLU A 13 -2.91 -5.22 6.54
C GLU A 13 -3.69 -4.04 7.17
N GLU A 14 -3.17 -3.40 8.22
CA GLU A 14 -3.79 -2.19 8.81
C GLU A 14 -3.87 -1.02 7.81
N HIS A 15 -2.92 -0.93 6.87
CA HIS A 15 -2.93 0.06 5.79
C HIS A 15 -3.88 -0.31 4.64
N GLY A 16 -4.58 -1.45 4.71
CA GLY A 16 -5.49 -1.92 3.68
C GLY A 16 -4.81 -2.27 2.37
N ILE A 17 -3.51 -2.55 2.40
CA ILE A 17 -2.71 -2.96 1.25
C ILE A 17 -2.75 -4.48 1.18
N THR A 18 -3.14 -5.04 0.04
CA THR A 18 -3.07 -6.50 -0.13
C THR A 18 -1.62 -6.96 -0.31
N PRO A 19 -1.30 -8.24 -0.01
CA PRO A 19 0.02 -8.79 -0.28
C PRO A 19 0.48 -8.61 -1.74
N GLU A 20 -0.46 -8.71 -2.69
CA GLU A 20 -0.22 -8.50 -4.12
C GLU A 20 0.15 -7.04 -4.44
N GLU A 21 -0.53 -6.09 -3.82
CA GLU A 21 -0.18 -4.67 -3.92
C GLU A 21 1.21 -4.42 -3.33
N TYR A 22 1.50 -4.99 -2.15
CA TYR A 22 2.82 -4.88 -1.53
C TYR A 22 3.94 -5.47 -2.41
N GLU A 23 3.73 -6.63 -3.03
CA GLU A 23 4.66 -7.22 -4.01
C GLU A 23 4.85 -6.31 -5.24
N ARG A 24 3.78 -5.66 -5.69
CA ARG A 24 3.85 -4.70 -6.79
C ARG A 24 4.66 -3.46 -6.42
N VAL A 25 4.49 -2.94 -5.20
CA VAL A 25 5.31 -1.84 -4.67
C VAL A 25 6.77 -2.23 -4.61
N GLN A 26 7.08 -3.42 -4.08
CA GLN A 26 8.45 -3.95 -4.04
C GLN A 26 9.03 -4.11 -5.45
N SER A 27 8.24 -4.55 -6.41
CA SER A 27 8.65 -4.71 -7.82
C SER A 27 8.91 -3.36 -8.50
N ILE A 28 8.13 -2.31 -8.17
CA ILE A 28 8.31 -0.96 -8.72
C ILE A 28 9.53 -0.27 -8.10
N LEU A 29 9.75 -0.45 -6.80
CA LEU A 29 10.85 0.20 -6.07
C LEU A 29 12.17 -0.56 -6.16
N GLU A 30 12.13 -1.84 -6.54
CA GLU A 30 13.26 -2.78 -6.50
C GLU A 30 13.89 -2.92 -5.09
N ARG A 31 13.15 -2.51 -4.05
CA ARG A 31 13.55 -2.55 -2.64
C ARG A 31 12.32 -2.62 -1.73
N ALA A 32 12.55 -2.95 -0.46
CA ALA A 32 11.50 -2.86 0.55
C ALA A 32 11.10 -1.39 0.76
N PRO A 33 9.80 -1.05 0.69
CA PRO A 33 9.32 0.30 0.99
C PRO A 33 9.49 0.62 2.48
N ASN A 34 9.76 1.87 2.79
CA ASN A 34 9.75 2.37 4.18
C ASN A 34 8.31 2.68 4.64
N TYR A 35 8.12 2.84 5.95
CA TYR A 35 6.82 3.20 6.55
C TYR A 35 6.14 4.39 5.87
N THR A 36 6.91 5.44 5.59
CA THR A 36 6.41 6.64 4.91
C THR A 36 5.94 6.35 3.49
N GLU A 37 6.68 5.51 2.76
CA GLU A 37 6.32 5.14 1.39
C GLU A 37 5.11 4.22 1.39
N LEU A 38 5.05 3.27 2.32
CA LEU A 38 3.90 2.40 2.51
C LEU A 38 2.63 3.20 2.80
N GLY A 39 2.71 4.27 3.62
CA GLY A 39 1.61 5.19 3.85
C GLY A 39 1.20 5.97 2.59
N ILE A 40 2.14 6.36 1.73
CA ILE A 40 1.86 7.00 0.45
C ILE A 40 1.14 6.03 -0.50
N PHE A 41 1.63 4.78 -0.61
CA PHE A 41 1.01 3.75 -1.43
C PHE A 41 -0.37 3.35 -0.92
N SER A 42 -0.54 3.27 0.40
CA SER A 42 -1.83 3.03 1.07
C SER A 42 -2.87 4.06 0.62
N VAL A 43 -2.57 5.37 0.72
CA VAL A 43 -3.51 6.42 0.28
C VAL A 43 -3.73 6.40 -1.24
N MET A 44 -2.66 6.16 -2.02
CA MET A 44 -2.74 6.17 -3.47
C MET A 44 -3.59 5.02 -4.04
N TRP A 45 -3.58 3.85 -3.40
CA TRP A 45 -4.29 2.65 -3.87
C TRP A 45 -5.54 2.31 -3.05
N SER A 46 -5.74 2.94 -1.90
CA SER A 46 -6.95 2.78 -1.10
C SER A 46 -8.19 3.28 -1.85
N GLU A 47 -9.30 2.61 -1.56
CA GLU A 47 -10.54 2.49 -2.32
C GLU A 47 -11.32 3.80 -2.55
N HIS A 48 -10.85 4.93 -2.02
CA HIS A 48 -11.39 6.25 -2.37
C HIS A 48 -10.95 6.78 -3.75
N CYS A 49 -9.86 6.26 -4.33
CA CYS A 49 -9.41 6.65 -5.68
C CYS A 49 -9.61 5.59 -6.76
N SER A 50 -9.73 4.29 -6.40
CA SER A 50 -9.78 3.24 -7.42
C SER A 50 -11.16 3.01 -8.03
N TYR A 51 -12.24 3.63 -7.52
CA TYR A 51 -13.62 3.40 -8.01
C TYR A 51 -13.91 1.90 -8.27
N LYS A 52 -13.38 1.00 -7.40
CA LYS A 52 -13.47 -0.47 -7.59
C LYS A 52 -14.93 -0.94 -7.65
N ASN A 53 -15.87 -0.17 -7.07
CA ASN A 53 -17.29 -0.51 -7.03
C ASN A 53 -18.20 0.26 -8.02
N THR A 54 -17.68 1.13 -8.91
CA THR A 54 -18.53 1.93 -9.81
C THR A 54 -18.35 1.61 -11.30
N ARG A 55 -17.37 0.79 -11.69
CA ARG A 55 -17.13 0.40 -13.10
C ARG A 55 -17.89 -0.85 -13.58
N ALA A 56 -19.03 -1.17 -12.96
CA ALA A 56 -19.93 -2.25 -13.40
C ALA A 56 -21.29 -1.73 -13.91
N LEU A 57 -21.32 -0.54 -14.53
CA LEU A 57 -22.50 0.01 -15.20
C LEU A 57 -22.12 0.72 -16.50
N LEU A 58 -21.51 0.01 -17.47
CA LEU A 58 -21.59 0.32 -18.90
C LEU A 58 -21.43 -0.98 -19.71
#